data_AF-A0A914CWG8-F1
#
_entry.id   AF-A0A914CWG8-F1
#
_cell.length_a   1.000
_cell.length_b   1.000
_cell.length_c   1.000
_cell.angle_alpha   90.00
_cell.angle_beta   90.00
_cell.angle_gamma   90.00
#
_symmetry.space_group_name_H-M   'P 1'
#
loop_
_entity.id
_entity.type
_entity.pdbx_description
1 polymer ?
#
loop_
_entity_poly.entity_id
_entity_poly.type
_entity_poly.pdbx_seq_one_letter_code
_entity_poly.pdbx_strand_id
1 'polypeptide(L)' 'MYLKKLTSPSAPNLNNIRLITLNQLKIDKKKLGEGEFATVYAAKLILGDNSDKKFPVAAKILRHSIEYVRF' A
#
# COMPACT_ATOMS: atom_id res chain seq x y z
N MET A 1 27.71 14.56 19.48
CA MET A 1 26.42 14.11 18.90
C MET A 1 26.48 14.34 17.39
N TYR A 2 26.35 13.31 16.56
CA TYR A 2 26.34 13.45 15.10
C TYR A 2 24.90 13.29 14.58
N LEU A 3 24.33 14.39 14.08
CA LEU A 3 23.06 14.37 13.34
C LEU A 3 23.33 13.77 11.95
N LYS A 4 22.99 12.49 11.77
CA LYS A 4 23.02 11.82 10.47
C LYS A 4 21.99 12.51 9.57
N LYS A 5 22.48 13.34 8.65
CA LYS A 5 21.68 14.05 7.64
C LYS A 5 20.86 13.00 6.87
N LEU A 6 19.54 12.99 7.08
CA LEU A 6 18.61 12.18 6.31
C LEU A 6 18.59 12.77 4.90
N THR A 7 19.45 12.26 4.03
CA THR A 7 19.40 12.57 2.60
C THR A 7 18.06 12.09 2.06
N SER A 8 17.30 12.99 1.43
CA SER A 8 16.07 12.62 0.71
C SER A 8 16.35 11.41 -0.18
N PRO A 9 15.46 10.42 -0.22
CA PRO A 9 15.67 9.27 -1.08
C PRO A 9 15.81 9.77 -2.52
N SER A 10 16.95 9.43 -3.13
CA SER A 10 17.18 9.54 -4.57
C SER A 10 15.94 9.02 -5.29
N ALA A 11 15.45 9.75 -6.29
CA ALA A 11 14.19 9.51 -6.99
C ALA A 11 13.80 8.01 -7.04
N PRO A 12 12.55 7.65 -6.67
CA PRO A 12 12.15 6.26 -6.51
C PRO A 12 12.42 5.48 -7.80
N ASN A 13 13.14 4.37 -7.70
CA ASN A 13 13.36 3.48 -8.83
C ASN A 13 12.03 2.83 -9.23
N LEU A 14 11.35 3.43 -10.21
CA LEU A 14 10.01 3.04 -10.67
C LEU A 14 9.97 1.64 -11.26
N ASN A 15 11.11 1.05 -11.66
CA ASN A 15 11.16 -0.31 -12.22
C ASN A 15 10.70 -1.39 -11.22
N ASN A 16 10.73 -1.10 -9.92
CA ASN A 16 10.29 -2.03 -8.88
C ASN A 16 8.88 -1.75 -8.36
N ILE A 17 8.17 -0.77 -8.93
CA ILE A 17 6.82 -0.41 -8.53
C ILE A 17 5.83 -1.10 -9.46
N ARG A 18 5.17 -2.13 -8.94
CA ARG A 18 4.03 -2.74 -9.62
C ARG A 18 2.75 -2.06 -9.13
N LEU A 19 2.05 -1.40 -10.04
CA LEU A 19 0.71 -0.91 -9.76
C LEU A 19 -0.24 -2.10 -9.65
N ILE A 20 -1.04 -2.13 -8.59
CA ILE A 20 -2.03 -3.16 -8.29
C ILE A 20 -3.40 -2.50 -8.41
N THR A 21 -4.29 -3.09 -9.19
CA THR A 21 -5.67 -2.61 -9.30
C THR A 21 -6.50 -3.03 -8.08
N LEU A 22 -7.56 -2.29 -7.76
CA LEU A 22 -8.45 -2.65 -6.64
C LEU A 22 -9.04 -4.05 -6.76
N ASN A 23 -9.32 -4.52 -7.99
CA ASN A 23 -9.85 -5.86 -8.25
C ASN A 23 -8.85 -6.98 -7.88
N GLN A 24 -7.55 -6.66 -7.88
CA GLN A 24 -6.48 -7.58 -7.50
C GLN A 24 -6.24 -7.62 -5.99
N LEU A 25 -6.84 -6.70 -5.21
CA LEU A 25 -6.63 -6.63 -3.77
C LEU A 25 -7.94 -6.83 -3.01
N LYS A 26 -8.08 -7.97 -2.34
CA LYS A 26 -9.21 -8.23 -1.44
C LYS A 26 -8.83 -7.89 0.00
N ILE A 27 -9.28 -6.74 0.49
CA ILE A 27 -9.07 -6.32 1.88
C ILE A 27 -10.00 -7.10 2.80
N ASP A 28 -9.46 -7.69 3.85
CA ASP A 28 -10.21 -8.32 4.92
C ASP A 28 -10.69 -7.25 5.93
N LYS A 29 -11.82 -7.51 6.60
CA LYS A 29 -12.33 -6.63 7.67
C LYS A 29 -11.41 -6.62 8.89
N LYS A 30 -10.47 -7.56 8.99
CA LYS A 30 -9.49 -7.63 10.07
C LYS A 30 -8.45 -6.51 9.94
N LYS A 31 -8.57 -5.54 10.84
CA LYS A 31 -7.58 -4.50 11.09
C LYS A 31 -6.38 -5.08 11.83
N LEU A 32 -5.18 -4.86 11.31
CA LEU A 32 -3.92 -5.31 11.91
C LEU A 32 -3.28 -4.23 12.78
N GLY A 33 -3.53 -2.96 12.48
CA GLY A 33 -3.01 -1.84 13.25
C GLY A 33 -3.51 -0.51 12.73
N GLU A 34 -3.37 0.53 13.56
CA GLU A 34 -3.71 1.91 13.21
C GLU A 34 -2.66 2.83 13.77
N GLY A 35 -2.26 3.80 12.96
CA GLY A 35 -1.41 4.89 13.37
C GLY A 35 -1.99 6.22 12.93
N GLU A 36 -1.27 7.28 13.26
CA GLU A 36 -1.64 8.67 12.94
C GLU A 36 -1.93 8.86 11.45
N PHE A 37 -1.10 8.29 10.58
CA PHE A 37 -1.13 8.53 9.13
C PHE A 37 -1.95 7.51 8.32
N ALA A 38 -2.15 6.30 8.86
CA ALA A 38 -2.65 5.18 8.08
C ALA A 38 -3.25 4.09 8.95
N THR A 39 -4.15 3.31 8.36
CA THR A 39 -4.68 2.08 8.95
C THR A 39 -4.19 0.88 8.13
N VAL A 40 -3.74 -0.16 8.81
CA VAL A 40 -3.22 -1.39 8.20
C VAL A 40 -4.26 -2.50 8.35
N TYR A 41 -4.62 -3.12 7.22
CA TYR A 41 -5.57 -4.22 7.14
C TYR A 41 -4.88 -5.50 6.65
N ALA A 42 -5.39 -6.65 7.08
CA ALA A 42 -5.06 -7.90 6.41
C ALA A 42 -5.73 -7.90 5.03
N ALA A 43 -5.05 -8.38 4.00
CA ALA A 43 -5.59 -8.45 2.66
C ALA A 43 -5.05 -9.69 1.92
N LYS A 44 -5.67 -10.01 0.79
CA LYS A 44 -5.23 -11.05 -0.13
C LYS A 44 -5.00 -10.43 -1.50
N LEU A 45 -3.79 -10.58 -2.01
CA LEU A 45 -3.41 -10.17 -3.37
C LEU A 45 -3.68 -11.32 -4.34
N ILE A 46 -4.37 -11.03 -5.43
CA ILE A 46 -4.70 -11.95 -6.52
C ILE A 46 -3.85 -11.52 -7.72
N LEU A 47 -2.92 -12.37 -8.14
CA LEU A 47 -2.00 -12.05 -9.24
C LEU A 47 -2.44 -12.75 -10.53
N GLY A 48 -2.95 -11.98 -11.49
CA GLY A 48 -3.38 -12.46 -12.81
C GLY A 48 -4.89 -12.69 -12.91
N ASP A 49 -5.40 -12.66 -14.14
CA ASP A 49 -6.84 -12.64 -14.43
C ASP A 49 -7.56 -13.99 -14.20
N ASN A 50 -6.80 -15.03 -13.84
CA ASN A 50 -7.31 -16.40 -13.71
C ASN A 50 -6.53 -17.26 -12.68
N SER A 51 -5.93 -16.65 -11.66
CA SER A 51 -5.16 -17.41 -10.67
C SER A 51 -5.92 -17.64 -9.37
N ASP A 52 -6.08 -18.93 -9.00
CA ASP A 52 -6.48 -19.36 -7.66
C ASP A 52 -5.43 -19.02 -6.57
N LYS A 53 -4.28 -18.48 -6.98
CA LYS A 53 -3.16 -18.14 -6.09
C LYS A 53 -3.41 -16.80 -5.42
N LYS A 54 -3.88 -16.89 -4.17
CA LYS A 54 -4.08 -15.76 -3.25
C LYS A 54 -2.88 -15.62 -2.33
N PHE A 55 -2.24 -14.46 -2.32
CA PHE A 55 -1.11 -14.16 -1.45
C PHE A 55 -1.59 -13.35 -0.25
N PRO A 56 -1.36 -13.80 1.01
CA PRO A 56 -1.68 -12.99 2.18
C PRO A 56 -0.72 -11.78 2.23
N VAL A 57 -1.27 -10.58 2.33
CA VAL A 57 -0.53 -9.32 2.36
C VAL A 57 -1.10 -8.38 3.42
N ALA A 58 -0.33 -7.35 3.81
CA ALA A 58 -0.81 -6.26 4.65
C ALA A 58 -1.02 -5.00 3.79
N ALA A 59 -2.25 -4.50 3.77
CA ALA A 59 -2.62 -3.29 3.03
C ALA A 59 -2.59 -2.08 3.96
N LYS A 60 -1.72 -1.11 3.67
CA LYS A 60 -1.64 0.17 4.41
C LYS A 60 -2.45 1.22 3.65
N ILE A 61 -3.55 1.68 4.25
CA ILE A 61 -4.45 2.69 3.69
C ILE A 61 -4.17 4.00 4.39
N LEU A 62 -3.74 5.02 3.63
CA LEU A 62 -3.47 6.35 4.16
C LEU A 62 -4.80 7.06 4.45
N ARG A 63 -4.87 7.80 5.56
CA ARG A 63 -6.12 8.48 5.98
C ARG A 63 -6.45 9.72 5.12
N HIS A 64 -5.45 10.34 4.50
CA HIS A 64 -5.59 11.64 3.82
C HIS A 64 -5.46 11.55 2.28
N SER A 65 -5.61 10.38 1.68
CA SER A 65 -5.41 10.19 0.23
C SER A 65 -6.71 10.24 -0.60
N ILE A 66 -7.75 10.93 -0.13
CA ILE A 66 -9.01 11.14 -0.87
C ILE A 66 -9.38 12.62 -0.89
N GLU A 67 -8.60 13.43 -1.58
CA GLU A 67 -9.07 14.70 -2.16
C GLU A 67 -8.32 14.89 -3.47
N TYR A 68 -8.95 14.62 -4.60
CA TYR A 68 -8.77 15.27 -5.92
C TYR A 68 -9.58 14.47 -6.95
N VAL A 69 -10.91 14.67 -6.91
CA VAL A 69 -11.74 14.62 -8.12
C VAL A 69 -12.38 16.00 -8.19
N ARG A 70 -11.75 16.92 -8.95
CA ARG A 70 -12.42 18.14 -9.42
C ARG A 70 -13.26 17.74 -10.63
N PHE A 71 -14.56 18.06 -10.59
CA PHE A 71 -15.42 18.13 -11.77
C PHE A 71 -15.31 19.54 -12.37
#